data_AF-A0A3L6QCR2-F1
#
_entry.id   AF-A0A3L6QCR2-F1
#
_cell.length_a   1.000
_cell.length_b   1.000
_cell.length_c   1.000
_cell.angle_alpha   90.00
_cell.angle_beta   90.00
_cell.angle_gamma   90.00
#
_symmetry.space_group_name_H-M   'P 1'
#
loop_
_entity.id
_entity.type
_entity.pdbx_description
1 polymer ?
#
loop_
_entity_poly.entity_id
_entity_poly.type
_entity_poly.pdbx_seq_one_letter_code
_entity_poly.pdbx_strand_id
1 'polypeptide(L)'
;MATQAISEFYAHGSTTMLLEMLHRNAYYMVLYKKGAELYSAMEAAMASEVQSLWRAVEAAAAPADGGAAFLEELLARWNQHAEAVKMIQDMLAYMDVTFVPANRKTPIRELGLRLWRDQLTSSEEVRERLTEAVKRRGGEDELVAAVSKMLTELGPDVPGLFFQSV
;
A
#
# COMPACT_ATOMS: atom_id res chain seq x y z
N MET A 1 8.74 -15.67 -10.40
CA MET A 1 8.95 -16.10 -9.00
C MET A 1 8.69 -14.95 -8.03
N ALA A 2 9.45 -13.85 -8.06
CA ALA A 2 9.22 -12.71 -7.17
C ALA A 2 7.83 -12.05 -7.34
N THR A 3 7.39 -11.86 -8.59
CA THR A 3 6.05 -11.33 -8.91
C THR A 3 4.92 -12.20 -8.35
N GLN A 4 5.02 -13.52 -8.51
CA GLN A 4 4.04 -14.47 -7.99
C GLN A 4 3.98 -14.46 -6.46
N ALA A 5 5.14 -14.43 -5.78
CA ALA A 5 5.19 -14.33 -4.33
C ALA A 5 4.56 -13.02 -3.82
N ILE A 6 4.79 -11.90 -4.53
CA ILE A 6 4.14 -10.61 -4.20
C ILE A 6 2.63 -10.75 -4.31
N SER A 7 2.09 -11.28 -5.41
CA SER A 7 0.65 -11.49 -5.54
C SER A 7 0.09 -12.42 -4.45
N GLU A 8 0.81 -13.46 -4.05
CA GLU A 8 0.43 -14.34 -2.94
C GLU A 8 0.38 -13.59 -1.60
N PHE A 9 1.33 -12.68 -1.34
CA PHE A 9 1.32 -11.86 -0.12
C PHE A 9 0.11 -10.93 -0.06
N TYR A 10 -0.26 -10.32 -1.18
CA TYR A 10 -1.48 -9.51 -1.25
C TYR A 10 -2.75 -10.37 -1.09
N ALA A 11 -2.76 -11.61 -1.57
CA ALA A 11 -3.95 -12.47 -1.51
C ALA A 11 -4.18 -13.13 -0.14
N HIS A 12 -3.14 -13.70 0.47
CA HIS A 12 -3.28 -14.65 1.59
C HIS A 12 -2.22 -14.50 2.69
N GLY A 13 -1.31 -13.53 2.58
CA GLY A 13 -0.11 -13.47 3.44
C GLY A 13 0.86 -14.61 3.14
N SER A 14 1.76 -14.94 4.08
CA SER A 14 2.78 -15.98 3.87
C SER A 14 3.03 -16.85 5.11
N THR A 15 3.55 -18.06 4.87
CA THR A 15 4.05 -18.93 5.94
C THR A 15 5.53 -18.64 6.20
N THR A 16 5.99 -18.82 7.45
CA THR A 16 7.39 -18.58 7.84
C THR A 16 8.39 -19.35 6.99
N MET A 17 8.10 -20.62 6.68
CA MET A 17 8.98 -21.47 5.86
C MET A 17 9.06 -20.98 4.40
N LEU A 18 7.95 -20.52 3.83
CA LEU A 18 7.92 -19.93 2.49
C LEU A 18 8.72 -18.62 2.47
N LEU A 19 8.58 -17.79 3.50
CA LEU A 19 9.27 -16.51 3.62
C LEU A 19 10.80 -16.68 3.71
N GLU A 20 11.29 -17.64 4.50
CA GLU A 20 12.73 -17.93 4.59
C GLU A 20 13.33 -18.40 3.26
N MET A 21 12.61 -19.26 2.53
CA MET A 21 13.03 -19.72 1.21
C MET A 21 13.09 -18.56 0.22
N LEU A 22 12.05 -17.72 0.19
CA LEU A 22 11.98 -16.56 -0.70
C LEU A 22 13.08 -15.54 -0.38
N HIS A 23 13.33 -15.27 0.91
CA HIS A 23 14.41 -14.39 1.36
C HIS A 23 15.78 -14.91 0.90
N ARG A 24 16.05 -16.21 1.04
CA ARG A 24 17.30 -16.82 0.55
C ARG A 24 17.46 -16.71 -0.96
N ASN A 25 16.38 -16.91 -1.72
CA ASN A 25 16.40 -16.78 -3.17
C ASN A 25 16.63 -15.32 -3.61
N ALA A 26 15.97 -14.36 -2.96
CA ALA A 26 16.17 -12.93 -3.19
C ALA A 26 17.60 -12.50 -2.89
N TYR A 27 18.17 -12.97 -1.77
CA TYR A 27 19.57 -12.76 -1.43
C TYR A 27 20.50 -13.20 -2.57
N TYR A 28 20.33 -14.43 -3.10
CA TYR A 28 21.16 -14.91 -4.21
C TYR A 28 21.00 -14.07 -5.48
N MET A 29 19.79 -13.60 -5.80
CA MET A 29 19.59 -12.73 -6.97
C MET A 29 20.36 -11.41 -6.85
N VAL A 30 20.34 -10.77 -5.67
CA VAL A 30 21.12 -9.55 -5.44
C VAL A 30 22.61 -9.83 -5.50
N LEU A 31 23.06 -10.91 -4.84
CA LEU A 31 24.47 -11.32 -4.80
C LEU A 31 25.03 -11.58 -6.20
N TYR A 32 24.25 -12.23 -7.07
CA TYR A 32 24.63 -12.51 -8.47
C TYR A 32 24.29 -11.36 -9.43
N LYS A 33 24.28 -10.11 -8.92
CA LYS A 33 24.15 -8.86 -9.69
C LYS A 33 22.84 -8.70 -10.49
N LYS A 34 21.76 -9.40 -10.08
CA LYS A 34 20.41 -9.23 -10.65
C LYS A 34 19.51 -8.31 -9.82
N GLY A 35 20.09 -7.47 -8.95
CA GLY A 35 19.33 -6.57 -8.09
C GLY A 35 18.44 -5.58 -8.85
N ALA A 36 18.89 -5.08 -10.01
CA ALA A 36 18.09 -4.14 -10.81
C ALA A 36 16.83 -4.79 -11.40
N GLU A 37 16.96 -6.01 -11.93
CA GLU A 37 15.83 -6.78 -12.47
C GLU A 37 14.83 -7.11 -11.36
N LEU A 38 15.32 -7.55 -10.21
CA LEU A 38 14.48 -7.88 -9.06
C LEU A 38 13.73 -6.65 -8.51
N TYR A 39 14.40 -5.50 -8.38
CA TYR A 39 13.76 -4.27 -7.91
C TYR A 39 12.66 -3.81 -8.88
N SER A 40 12.95 -3.77 -10.19
CA SER A 40 11.96 -3.38 -11.21
C SER A 40 10.77 -4.33 -11.25
N ALA A 41 11.00 -5.64 -11.11
CA ALA A 41 9.92 -6.62 -11.06
C ALA A 41 9.05 -6.46 -9.80
N MET A 42 9.67 -6.18 -8.65
CA MET A 42 8.96 -5.88 -7.41
C MET A 42 8.12 -4.61 -7.53
N GLU A 43 8.70 -3.51 -8.03
CA GLU A 43 8.00 -2.23 -8.21
C GLU A 43 6.78 -2.37 -9.13
N ALA A 44 6.95 -3.06 -10.27
CA ALA A 44 5.85 -3.31 -11.20
C ALA A 44 4.74 -4.19 -10.59
N ALA A 45 5.10 -5.23 -9.83
CA ALA A 45 4.13 -6.08 -9.15
C ALA A 45 3.35 -5.30 -8.09
N MET A 46 4.05 -4.57 -7.22
CA MET A 46 3.39 -3.74 -6.19
C MET A 46 2.45 -2.71 -6.82
N ALA A 47 2.86 -2.04 -7.90
CA ALA A 47 2.01 -1.08 -8.60
C ALA A 47 0.74 -1.74 -9.17
N SER A 48 0.87 -2.94 -9.75
CA SER A 48 -0.28 -3.72 -10.26
C SER A 48 -1.25 -4.14 -9.16
N GLU A 49 -0.72 -4.61 -8.01
CA GLU A 49 -1.56 -5.02 -6.89
C GLU A 49 -2.30 -3.84 -6.27
N VAL A 50 -1.63 -2.69 -6.10
CA VAL A 50 -2.26 -1.45 -5.65
C VAL A 50 -3.41 -1.04 -6.58
N GLN A 51 -3.21 -1.09 -7.91
CA GLN A 51 -4.29 -0.82 -8.87
C GLN A 51 -5.48 -1.78 -8.70
N SER A 52 -5.22 -3.06 -8.41
CA SER A 52 -6.27 -4.05 -8.16
C SER A 52 -7.08 -3.71 -6.91
N LEU A 53 -6.41 -3.35 -5.81
CA LEU A 53 -7.05 -2.92 -4.57
C LEU A 53 -7.90 -1.67 -4.78
N TRP A 54 -7.41 -0.69 -5.55
CA TRP A 54 -8.14 0.54 -5.82
C TRP A 54 -9.42 0.34 -6.62
N ARG A 55 -9.47 -0.63 -7.55
CA ARG A 55 -10.73 -0.98 -8.23
C ARG A 55 -11.83 -1.40 -7.25
N ALA A 56 -11.47 -2.09 -6.16
CA ALA A 56 -12.43 -2.46 -5.13
C ALA A 56 -12.90 -1.24 -4.32
N VAL A 57 -11.98 -0.34 -3.98
CA VAL A 57 -12.30 0.93 -3.29
C VAL A 57 -13.21 1.81 -4.14
N GLU A 58 -12.91 1.97 -5.43
CA GLU A 58 -13.71 2.73 -6.38
C GLU A 58 -15.11 2.12 -6.55
N ALA A 59 -15.22 0.79 -6.62
CA ALA A 59 -16.52 0.11 -6.67
C ALA A 59 -17.36 0.36 -5.40
N ALA A 60 -16.71 0.47 -4.23
CA ALA A 60 -17.36 0.80 -2.96
C ALA A 60 -17.66 2.31 -2.80
N ALA A 61 -17.07 3.17 -3.64
CA ALA A 61 -17.34 4.61 -3.65
C ALA A 61 -18.74 4.96 -4.15
N ALA A 62 -19.43 4.01 -4.79
CA ALA A 62 -20.80 4.14 -5.25
C ALA A 62 -21.74 4.66 -4.14
N PRO A 63 -22.79 5.42 -4.51
CA PRO A 63 -23.67 6.08 -3.54
C PRO A 63 -24.59 5.07 -2.83
N ALA A 64 -24.06 4.39 -1.83
CA ALA A 64 -24.82 3.61 -0.86
C ALA A 64 -24.35 3.94 0.57
N ASP A 65 -25.28 3.85 1.53
CA ASP A 65 -25.03 3.73 2.98
C ASP A 65 -24.17 4.81 3.67
N GLY A 66 -24.34 6.08 3.26
CA GLY A 66 -23.81 7.22 4.02
C GLY A 66 -22.27 7.31 4.09
N GLY A 67 -21.56 6.50 3.29
CA GLY A 67 -20.09 6.50 3.22
C GLY A 67 -19.40 5.50 4.16
N ALA A 68 -20.13 4.79 5.02
CA ALA A 68 -19.54 3.81 5.94
C ALA A 68 -18.85 2.67 5.18
N ALA A 69 -19.56 2.02 4.25
CA ALA A 69 -19.02 0.93 3.42
C ALA A 69 -17.77 1.34 2.64
N PHE A 70 -17.73 2.59 2.15
CA PHE A 70 -16.56 3.14 1.47
C PHE A 70 -15.35 3.26 2.41
N LEU A 71 -15.53 3.81 3.62
CA LEU A 71 -14.42 3.95 4.58
C LEU A 71 -13.93 2.59 5.11
N GLU A 72 -14.85 1.65 5.35
CA GLU A 72 -14.52 0.27 5.73
C GLU A 72 -13.69 -0.41 4.66
N GLU A 73 -14.13 -0.33 3.39
CA GLU A 73 -13.41 -0.91 2.27
C GLU A 73 -12.03 -0.25 2.09
N LEU A 74 -11.96 1.08 2.14
CA LEU A 74 -10.70 1.82 2.05
C LEU A 74 -9.70 1.36 3.12
N LEU A 75 -10.14 1.25 4.37
CA LEU A 75 -9.30 0.79 5.48
C LEU A 75 -8.92 -0.68 5.34
N ALA A 76 -9.85 -1.55 4.92
CA ALA A 76 -9.57 -2.97 4.70
C ALA A 76 -8.47 -3.15 3.64
N ARG A 77 -8.58 -2.44 2.50
CA ARG A 77 -7.60 -2.48 1.42
C ARG A 77 -6.27 -1.83 1.81
N TRP A 78 -6.29 -0.76 2.60
CA TRP A 78 -5.07 -0.17 3.17
C TRP A 78 -4.33 -1.16 4.07
N ASN A 79 -5.03 -1.82 4.99
CA ASN A 79 -4.43 -2.78 5.91
C ASN A 79 -3.83 -3.98 5.17
N GLN A 80 -4.56 -4.49 4.16
CA GLN A 80 -4.08 -5.54 3.26
C GLN A 80 -2.79 -5.12 2.54
N HIS A 81 -2.75 -3.89 2.02
CA HIS A 81 -1.56 -3.32 1.39
C HIS A 81 -0.38 -3.17 2.36
N ALA A 82 -0.63 -2.59 3.54
CA ALA A 82 0.40 -2.34 4.55
C ALA A 82 1.04 -3.65 5.06
N GLU A 83 0.23 -4.69 5.25
CA GLU A 83 0.70 -6.03 5.61
C GLU A 83 1.55 -6.65 4.50
N ALA A 84 1.07 -6.60 3.25
CA ALA A 84 1.82 -7.10 2.10
C ALA A 84 3.17 -6.37 1.94
N VAL A 85 3.20 -5.04 2.07
CA VAL A 85 4.44 -4.24 2.02
C VAL A 85 5.43 -4.73 3.08
N LYS A 86 4.97 -4.98 4.32
CA LYS A 86 5.84 -5.52 5.37
C LYS A 86 6.43 -6.87 5.00
N MET A 87 5.62 -7.79 4.47
CA MET A 87 6.11 -9.10 4.02
C MET A 87 7.11 -9.00 2.88
N ILE A 88 6.91 -8.06 1.94
CA ILE A 88 7.86 -7.80 0.85
C ILE A 88 9.18 -7.24 1.41
N GLN A 89 9.12 -6.34 2.40
CA GLN A 89 10.32 -5.85 3.08
C GLN A 89 11.07 -6.97 3.79
N ASP A 90 10.37 -7.84 4.50
CA ASP A 90 10.99 -8.98 5.18
C ASP A 90 11.61 -9.96 4.16
N MET A 91 10.92 -10.22 3.05
CA MET A 91 11.43 -11.05 1.94
C MET A 91 12.65 -10.44 1.25
N LEU A 92 12.67 -9.12 1.07
CA LEU A 92 13.70 -8.40 0.31
C LEU A 92 14.63 -7.59 1.23
N ALA A 93 14.74 -7.97 2.50
CA ALA A 93 15.48 -7.21 3.50
C ALA A 93 16.92 -6.92 3.07
N TYR A 94 17.61 -7.92 2.51
CA TYR A 94 18.96 -7.74 2.00
C TYR A 94 19.03 -6.72 0.85
N MET A 95 18.06 -6.73 -0.08
CA MET A 95 17.98 -5.74 -1.15
C MET A 95 17.79 -4.33 -0.60
N ASP A 96 16.88 -4.16 0.38
CA ASP A 96 16.51 -2.86 0.94
C ASP A 96 17.70 -2.19 1.65
N VAL A 97 18.58 -2.97 2.29
CA VAL A 97 19.76 -2.43 3.00
C VAL A 97 21.04 -2.37 2.18
N THR A 98 21.11 -3.05 1.03
CA THR A 98 22.32 -3.08 0.18
C THR A 98 22.11 -2.43 -1.18
N PHE A 99 21.29 -3.06 -2.03
CA PHE A 99 21.10 -2.65 -3.42
C PHE A 99 20.39 -1.29 -3.53
N VAL A 100 19.34 -1.07 -2.74
CA VAL A 100 18.54 0.16 -2.76
C VAL A 100 19.39 1.41 -2.50
N PRO A 101 20.13 1.53 -1.38
CA PRO A 101 20.96 2.71 -1.12
C PRO A 101 22.12 2.83 -2.12
N ALA A 102 22.76 1.72 -2.49
CA ALA A 102 23.87 1.73 -3.45
C ALA A 102 23.47 2.27 -4.83
N ASN A 103 22.20 2.10 -5.22
CA ASN A 103 21.67 2.51 -6.53
C ASN A 103 20.69 3.69 -6.42
N ARG A 104 20.59 4.35 -5.26
CA ARG A 104 19.69 5.50 -5.02
C ARG A 104 18.23 5.21 -5.42
N LYS A 105 17.77 4.00 -5.12
CA LYS A 105 16.37 3.59 -5.32
C LYS A 105 15.52 3.99 -4.10
N THR A 106 14.21 4.02 -4.28
CA THR A 106 13.26 4.26 -3.18
C THR A 106 13.22 3.02 -2.27
N PRO A 107 13.37 3.18 -0.94
CA PRO A 107 13.14 2.10 0.03
C PRO A 107 11.77 1.45 -0.13
N ILE A 108 11.68 0.15 0.12
CA ILE A 108 10.47 -0.62 -0.19
C ILE A 108 9.23 -0.10 0.58
N ARG A 109 9.39 0.26 1.86
CA ARG A 109 8.31 0.89 2.64
C ARG A 109 7.83 2.20 2.01
N GLU A 110 8.78 3.06 1.65
CA GLU A 110 8.48 4.37 1.07
C GLU A 110 7.82 4.23 -0.31
N LEU A 111 8.25 3.24 -1.10
CA LEU A 111 7.61 2.89 -2.36
C LEU A 111 6.14 2.48 -2.13
N GLY A 112 5.86 1.63 -1.14
CA GLY A 112 4.50 1.23 -0.77
C GLY A 112 3.61 2.41 -0.39
N LEU A 113 4.12 3.34 0.42
CA LEU A 113 3.39 4.56 0.80
C LEU A 113 3.11 5.46 -0.41
N ARG A 114 4.13 5.66 -1.27
CA ARG A 114 4.01 6.48 -2.48
C ARG A 114 2.95 5.92 -3.43
N LEU A 115 3.02 4.62 -3.74
CA LEU A 115 2.07 3.98 -4.66
C LEU A 115 0.61 4.13 -4.20
N TRP A 116 0.36 3.96 -2.89
CA TRP A 116 -0.98 4.15 -2.35
C TRP A 116 -1.43 5.61 -2.40
N ARG A 117 -0.56 6.53 -1.96
CA ARG A 117 -0.84 7.97 -1.97
C ARG A 117 -1.14 8.48 -3.37
N ASP A 118 -0.36 8.07 -4.37
CA ASP A 118 -0.51 8.55 -5.74
C ASP A 118 -1.91 8.22 -6.29
N GLN A 119 -2.43 7.01 -6.01
CA GLN A 119 -3.79 6.62 -6.38
C GLN A 119 -4.88 7.37 -5.61
N LEU A 120 -4.69 7.56 -4.30
CA LEU A 120 -5.61 8.35 -3.48
C LEU A 120 -5.70 9.80 -4.00
N THR A 121 -4.60 10.38 -4.48
CA THR A 121 -4.55 11.75 -4.98
C THR A 121 -5.00 11.91 -6.44
N SER A 122 -4.95 10.84 -7.24
CA SER A 122 -5.24 10.89 -8.68
C SER A 122 -6.74 10.88 -8.98
N SER A 123 -7.55 10.26 -8.11
CA SER A 123 -9.00 10.11 -8.33
C SER A 123 -9.80 11.19 -7.59
N GLU A 124 -10.28 12.19 -8.33
CA GLU A 124 -11.11 13.27 -7.77
C GLU A 124 -12.36 12.75 -7.08
N GLU A 125 -13.05 11.78 -7.68
CA GLU A 125 -14.25 11.13 -7.15
C GLU A 125 -14.01 10.48 -5.78
N VAL A 126 -12.90 9.74 -5.63
CA VAL A 126 -12.51 9.13 -4.35
C VAL A 126 -12.27 10.21 -3.30
N ARG A 127 -11.61 11.32 -3.65
CA ARG A 127 -11.34 12.40 -2.69
C ARG A 127 -12.60 13.10 -2.22
N GLU A 128 -13.51 13.40 -3.15
CA GLU A 128 -14.82 13.98 -2.82
C GLU A 128 -15.61 13.02 -1.93
N ARG A 129 -15.63 11.73 -2.27
CA ARG A 129 -16.34 10.70 -1.50
C ARG A 129 -15.79 10.55 -0.10
N LEU A 130 -14.46 10.54 0.05
CA LEU A 130 -13.78 10.51 1.34
C LEU A 130 -14.14 11.71 2.20
N THR A 131 -14.13 12.91 1.61
CA THR A 131 -14.49 14.16 2.29
C THR A 131 -15.93 14.12 2.77
N GLU A 132 -16.87 13.71 1.91
CA GLU A 132 -18.29 13.60 2.24
C GLU A 132 -18.58 12.53 3.30
N ALA A 133 -17.91 11.37 3.22
CA ALA A 133 -18.05 10.29 4.18
C ALA A 133 -17.58 10.71 5.58
N VAL A 134 -16.44 11.41 5.67
CA VAL A 134 -15.91 11.92 6.94
C VAL A 134 -16.80 13.01 7.53
N LYS A 135 -17.22 14.00 6.73
CA LYS A 135 -18.13 15.08 7.18
C LYS A 135 -19.43 14.55 7.75
N ARG A 136 -20.01 13.52 7.12
CA ARG A 136 -21.30 12.95 7.53
C ARG A 136 -21.23 12.14 8.83
N ARG A 137 -20.09 11.50 9.12
CA ARG A 137 -19.91 10.63 10.30
C ARG A 137 -19.40 11.38 11.54
N GLY A 138 -18.75 12.54 11.35
CA GLY A 138 -18.32 13.40 12.46
C GLY A 138 -17.02 12.94 13.13
N GLY A 139 -16.47 13.78 14.02
CA GLY A 139 -15.11 13.62 14.55
C GLY A 139 -14.90 12.56 15.63
N GLU A 140 -15.97 12.06 16.28
CA GLU A 140 -15.89 11.03 17.33
C GLU A 140 -16.06 9.60 16.77
N ASP A 141 -16.19 9.47 15.46
CA ASP A 141 -16.38 8.19 14.80
C ASP A 141 -15.05 7.41 14.66
N GLU A 142 -15.06 6.14 15.07
CA GLU A 142 -13.87 5.28 15.06
C GLU A 142 -13.28 5.04 13.66
N LEU A 143 -14.11 4.96 12.61
CA LEU A 143 -13.60 4.80 11.24
C LEU A 143 -12.96 6.11 10.76
N VAL A 144 -13.53 7.26 11.12
CA VAL A 144 -12.93 8.56 10.79
C VAL A 144 -11.56 8.71 11.46
N ALA A 145 -11.43 8.29 12.71
CA ALA A 145 -10.15 8.27 13.41
C ALA A 145 -9.14 7.31 12.76
N ALA A 146 -9.56 6.11 12.38
CA ALA A 146 -8.71 5.12 11.70
C ALA A 146 -8.25 5.61 10.32
N VAL A 147 -9.13 6.22 9.54
CA VAL A 147 -8.80 6.82 8.24
C VAL A 147 -7.85 8.00 8.41
N SER A 148 -8.06 8.86 9.42
CA SER A 148 -7.16 9.97 9.72
C SER A 148 -5.75 9.49 10.09
N LYS A 149 -5.66 8.39 10.84
CA LYS A 149 -4.40 7.71 11.14
C LYS A 149 -3.72 7.21 9.86
N MET A 150 -4.45 6.50 8.99
CA MET A 150 -3.94 6.06 7.68
C MET A 150 -3.41 7.24 6.86
N LEU A 151 -4.16 8.34 6.75
CA LEU A 151 -3.74 9.52 5.98
C LEU A 151 -2.45 10.14 6.55
N THR A 152 -2.30 10.15 7.87
CA THR A 152 -1.07 10.61 8.54
C THR A 152 0.13 9.71 8.22
N GLU A 153 -0.08 8.40 8.13
CA GLU A 153 0.96 7.43 7.75
C GLU A 153 1.45 7.63 6.30
N LEU A 154 0.60 8.14 5.40
CA LEU A 154 0.95 8.46 3.99
C LEU A 154 1.78 9.75 3.85
N GLY A 155 1.79 10.59 4.87
CA GLY A 155 2.57 11.82 4.95
C GLY A 155 1.83 12.92 5.72
N PRO A 156 2.56 13.82 6.40
CA PRO A 156 1.96 14.86 7.25
C PRO A 156 1.07 15.84 6.47
N ASP A 157 1.32 16.02 5.17
CA ASP A 157 0.56 16.94 4.32
C ASP A 157 -0.71 16.30 3.73
N VAL A 158 -0.81 14.97 3.75
CA VAL A 158 -1.91 14.23 3.10
C VAL A 158 -3.26 14.52 3.76
N PRO A 159 -3.42 14.53 5.10
CA PRO A 159 -4.68 14.92 5.74
C PRO A 159 -5.18 16.31 5.31
N GLY A 160 -4.24 17.25 5.10
CA GLY A 160 -4.55 18.61 4.65
C GLY A 160 -5.22 18.67 3.27
N LEU A 161 -5.06 17.65 2.43
CA LEU A 161 -5.74 17.58 1.13
C LEU A 161 -7.24 17.31 1.24
N PHE A 162 -7.70 16.79 2.37
CA PHE A 162 -9.09 16.33 2.58
C PHE A 162 -9.84 17.15 3.62
N PHE A 163 -9.15 17.64 4.65
CA PHE A 163 -9.78 18.23 5.84
C PHE A 163 -9.48 19.72 6.01
N GLN A 164 -9.28 20.45 4.91
CA GLN A 164 -8.86 21.86 4.93
C GLN A 164 -9.90 22.87 5.45
N SER A 165 -11.04 22.43 5.98
CA SER A 165 -12.00 23.27 6.72
C SER A 165 -13.06 22.39 7.40
N VAL A 166 -12.75 21.96 8.63
CA VAL A 166 -13.77 21.71 9.67
C VAL A 166 -13.69 22.88 10.64
#